data_AF-A0A2S7STM4-F1
#
_entry.id   AF-A0A2S7STM4-F1
#
_cell.length_a   1.000
_cell.length_b   1.000
_cell.length_c   1.000
_cell.angle_alpha   90.00
_cell.angle_beta   90.00
_cell.angle_gamma   90.00
#
_symmetry.space_group_name_H-M   'P 1'
#
loop_
_entity.id
_entity.type
_entity.pdbx_description
1 polymer ?
#
loop_
_entity_poly.entity_id
_entity_poly.type
_entity_poly.pdbx_seq_one_letter_code
_entity_poly.pdbx_strand_id
1 'polypeptide(L)'
;MSQLYTPDKKLLAIVLKLLDKEEKMHGYLLTQRFKSMVDVPVKEGALYPTLYLLEARGLLVTETEDMGKRVRKYYSLSAAGKRASE
;
A
#
# COMPACT_ATOMS: atom_id res chain seq x y z
N MET A 1 17.47 -7.31 -16.14
CA MET A 1 16.18 -6.99 -15.51
C MET A 1 16.33 -5.65 -14.80
N SER A 2 15.81 -4.63 -15.50
CA SER A 2 15.50 -3.24 -15.15
C SER A 2 15.82 -2.73 -13.73
N GLN A 3 16.61 -1.65 -13.71
CA GLN A 3 16.73 -0.61 -12.67
C GLN A 3 15.88 -0.81 -11.43
N LEU A 4 16.55 -1.05 -10.30
CA LEU A 4 16.00 -1.05 -8.95
C LEU A 4 15.23 0.25 -8.69
N TYR A 5 13.92 0.22 -8.85
CA TYR A 5 13.03 1.24 -8.30
C TYR A 5 13.03 1.04 -6.79
N THR A 6 13.93 1.73 -6.09
CA THR A 6 13.83 1.85 -4.63
C THR A 6 12.60 2.71 -4.35
N PRO A 7 11.55 2.16 -3.72
CA PRO A 7 10.37 2.95 -3.39
C PRO A 7 10.80 4.07 -2.45
N ASP A 8 10.39 5.30 -2.76
CA ASP A 8 10.73 6.47 -1.96
C ASP A 8 10.26 6.26 -0.51
N LYS A 9 11.15 6.50 0.47
CA LYS A 9 10.84 6.31 1.90
C LYS A 9 9.60 7.12 2.33
N LYS A 10 9.38 8.26 1.67
CA LYS A 10 8.20 9.11 1.84
C LYS A 10 6.90 8.40 1.41
N LEU A 11 6.92 7.65 0.30
CA LEU A 11 5.75 6.91 -0.18
C LEU A 11 5.37 5.79 0.81
N LEU A 12 6.36 5.07 1.34
CA LEU A 12 6.15 4.03 2.35
C LEU A 12 5.43 4.59 3.58
N ALA A 13 5.91 5.71 4.13
CA ALA A 13 5.31 6.33 5.32
C ALA A 13 3.87 6.81 5.09
N ILE A 14 3.56 7.34 3.90
CA ILE A 14 2.21 7.79 3.56
C ILE A 14 1.25 6.60 3.46
N VAL A 15 1.67 5.49 2.83
CA VAL A 15 0.86 4.26 2.77
C VAL A 15 0.55 3.73 4.17
N LEU A 16 1.54 3.71 5.07
CA LEU A 16 1.33 3.28 6.45
C LEU A 16 0.32 4.19 7.16
N LYS A 17 0.48 5.51 7.08
CA LYS A 17 -0.46 6.48 7.68
C LYS A 17 -1.88 6.42 7.11
N LEU A 18 -2.02 6.07 5.84
CA LEU A 18 -3.32 5.85 5.21
C LEU A 18 -4.04 4.65 5.82
N LEU A 19 -3.34 3.52 5.93
CA LEU A 19 -3.89 2.28 6.49
C LEU A 19 -3.97 2.29 8.03
N ASP A 20 -3.32 3.25 8.68
CA ASP A 20 -3.48 3.51 10.11
C ASP A 20 -4.82 4.19 10.42
N LYS A 21 -5.22 5.12 9.55
CA LYS A 21 -6.52 5.80 9.64
C LYS A 21 -7.69 4.93 9.18
N GLU A 22 -7.44 4.06 8.21
CA GLU A 22 -8.44 3.20 7.57
C GLU A 22 -8.07 1.73 7.84
N GLU A 23 -8.85 1.00 8.64
CA GLU A 23 -8.49 -0.37 9.07
C GLU A 23 -8.13 -1.33 7.92
N LYS A 24 -8.80 -1.19 6.76
CA LYS A 24 -8.51 -1.98 5.56
C LYS A 24 -8.90 -1.21 4.30
N MET A 25 -8.08 -1.33 3.25
CA MET A 25 -8.38 -0.72 1.95
C MET A 25 -8.12 -1.66 0.78
N HIS A 26 -9.01 -1.60 -0.22
CA HIS A 26 -8.79 -2.25 -1.51
C HIS A 26 -7.64 -1.56 -2.28
N GLY A 27 -6.77 -2.33 -2.93
CA GLY A 27 -5.55 -1.81 -3.57
C GLY A 27 -5.78 -0.65 -4.57
N TYR A 28 -6.88 -0.68 -5.32
CA TYR A 28 -7.23 0.43 -6.22
C TYR A 28 -7.58 1.71 -5.45
N LEU A 29 -8.39 1.59 -4.39
CA LEU A 29 -8.79 2.73 -3.57
C LEU A 29 -7.59 3.32 -2.83
N LEU A 30 -6.71 2.46 -2.32
CA LEU A 30 -5.45 2.87 -1.70
C LEU A 30 -4.60 3.69 -2.66
N THR A 31 -4.48 3.24 -3.92
CA THR A 31 -3.74 3.97 -4.96
C THR A 31 -4.37 5.32 -5.29
N GLN A 32 -5.70 5.39 -5.38
CA GLN A 32 -6.43 6.64 -5.62
C GLN A 32 -6.24 7.63 -4.46
N ARG A 33 -6.44 7.19 -3.21
CA ARG A 33 -6.25 8.04 -2.02
C ARG A 33 -4.79 8.50 -1.89
N PHE A 34 -3.85 7.61 -2.14
CA PHE A 34 -2.44 7.95 -2.15
C PHE A 34 -2.13 9.07 -3.15
N LYS A 35 -2.57 8.91 -4.42
CA LYS A 35 -2.42 9.92 -5.47
C LYS A 35 -3.07 11.25 -5.09
N SER A 36 -4.21 11.25 -4.39
CA SER A 36 -4.85 12.48 -3.93
C SER A 36 -4.10 13.21 -2.80
N MET A 37 -3.22 12.51 -2.08
CA MET A 37 -2.44 13.08 -0.96
C MET A 37 -1.07 13.59 -1.38
N VAL A 38 -0.55 13.13 -2.52
CA VAL A 38 0.78 13.50 -3.01
C VAL A 38 0.64 14.34 -4.27
N ASP A 39 1.20 15.54 -4.25
CA ASP A 39 1.22 16.44 -5.42
C ASP A 39 2.31 16.06 -6.44
N VAL A 40 2.72 14.79 -6.46
CA VAL A 40 3.73 14.28 -7.38
C VAL A 40 3.07 13.37 -8.42
N PRO A 41 3.51 13.43 -9.68
CA PRO A 41 3.02 12.55 -10.73
C PRO A 41 3.49 11.11 -10.47
N VAL A 42 2.67 10.34 -9.75
CA VAL A 42 2.91 8.93 -9.48
C VAL A 42 2.40 8.12 -10.67
N LYS A 43 3.32 7.46 -11.38
CA LYS A 43 2.97 6.56 -12.50
C LYS A 43 2.03 5.46 -12.03
N GLU A 44 1.15 5.04 -12.93
CA GLU A 44 0.26 3.91 -12.69
C GLU A 44 1.11 2.68 -12.38
N GLY A 45 0.88 2.10 -11.19
CA GLY A 45 1.65 0.97 -10.68
C GLY A 45 2.94 1.29 -9.92
N ALA A 46 3.35 2.56 -9.77
CA ALA A 46 4.49 2.93 -8.92
C ALA A 46 4.24 2.62 -7.42
N LEU A 47 2.97 2.43 -7.03
CA LEU A 47 2.62 1.99 -5.69
C LEU A 47 2.83 0.48 -5.47
N TYR A 48 2.80 -0.36 -6.52
CA TYR A 48 2.94 -1.81 -6.35
C TYR A 48 4.29 -2.21 -5.75
N PRO A 49 5.45 -1.65 -6.18
CA PRO A 49 6.72 -1.91 -5.51
C PRO A 49 6.72 -1.50 -4.04
N THR A 50 6.08 -0.38 -3.70
CA THR A 50 5.92 0.10 -2.32
C THR A 50 5.12 -0.89 -1.49
N LEU A 51 3.98 -1.36 -2.01
CA LEU A 51 3.13 -2.35 -1.34
C LEU A 51 3.86 -3.68 -1.16
N TYR A 52 4.53 -4.17 -2.20
CA TYR A 52 5.30 -5.41 -2.15
C TYR A 52 6.44 -5.33 -1.14
N LEU A 53 7.14 -4.19 -1.06
CA LEU A 53 8.20 -3.98 -0.08
C LEU A 53 7.66 -3.97 1.36
N LEU A 54 6.51 -3.33 1.61
CA LEU A 54 5.90 -3.31 2.94
C LEU A 54 5.35 -4.68 3.34
N GLU A 55 4.77 -5.41 2.40
CA GLU A 55 4.31 -6.81 2.56
C GLU A 55 5.51 -7.72 2.86
N ALA A 56 6.60 -7.62 2.09
CA ALA A 56 7.84 -8.38 2.31
C ALA A 56 8.53 -8.04 3.64
N ARG A 57 8.33 -6.82 4.17
CA ARG A 57 8.80 -6.41 5.50
C ARG A 57 7.86 -6.84 6.64
N GLY A 58 6.74 -7.48 6.33
CA GLY A 58 5.73 -7.87 7.32
C GLY A 58 5.01 -6.69 7.96
N LEU A 59 5.04 -5.51 7.33
CA LEU A 59 4.34 -4.31 7.81
C LEU A 59 2.89 -4.27 7.34
N LEU A 60 2.59 -4.91 6.20
CA LEU A 60 1.23 -5.04 5.69
C LEU A 60 0.77 -6.49 5.73
N VAL A 61 -0.50 -6.67 6.03
CA VAL A 61 -1.23 -7.92 5.83
C VAL A 61 -2.12 -7.73 4.61
N THR A 62 -2.27 -8.79 3.82
CA THR A 62 -3.13 -8.76 2.64
C THR A 62 -4.14 -9.87 2.69
N GLU A 63 -5.39 -9.53 2.38
CA GLU A 63 -6.50 -10.47 2.36
C GLU A 63 -7.15 -10.45 0.97
N THR A 64 -7.48 -11.61 0.43
CA THR A 64 -8.23 -11.72 -0.81
C THR A 64 -9.66 -12.08 -0.51
N GLU A 65 -10.58 -11.21 -0.92
CA GLU A 65 -12.01 -11.44 -0.79
C GLU A 65 -12.57 -11.82 -2.17
N ASP A 66 -13.17 -13.00 -2.25
CA ASP A 66 -13.85 -13.46 -3.45
C ASP A 66 -15.28 -12.90 -3.48
N MET A 67 -15.56 -11.99 -4.42
CA MET A 67 -16.90 -11.46 -4.67
C MET A 67 -17.60 -12.19 -5.82
N GLY A 68 -17.30 -13.47 -6.03
CA GLY A 68 -17.89 -14.38 -7.01
C GLY A 68 -17.41 -14.16 -8.44
N LYS A 69 -17.53 -12.92 -8.95
CA LYS A 69 -17.07 -12.56 -10.31
C LYS A 69 -15.67 -11.94 -10.33
N ARG A 70 -15.19 -11.45 -9.19
CA ARG A 70 -13.91 -10.74 -9.06
C ARG A 70 -13.30 -11.01 -7.70
N VAL A 71 -12.02 -11.37 -7.69
CA VAL A 71 -11.20 -11.41 -6.48
C VAL A 71 -10.63 -10.03 -6.22
N ARG A 72 -10.80 -9.52 -5.00
CA ARG A 72 -10.27 -8.22 -4.57
C ARG A 72 -9.20 -8.42 -3.50
N LYS A 73 -8.03 -7.81 -3.70
CA LYS A 73 -6.96 -7.78 -2.70
C LYS A 73 -7.12 -6.53 -1.82
N TYR A 74 -7.27 -6.77 -0.53
CA TYR A 74 -7.31 -5.78 0.54
C TYR A 74 -5.97 -5.75 1.26
N TYR A 75 -5.60 -4.58 1.73
CA TYR A 75 -4.37 -4.33 2.49
C TYR A 75 -4.76 -3.72 3.84
N SER A 76 -4.10 -4.17 4.89
CA SER A 76 -4.26 -3.67 6.27
C SER A 76 -2.89 -3.63 6.96
N LEU A 77 -2.76 -2.82 8.01
CA LEU A 77 -1.53 -2.79 8.80
C LEU A 77 -1.40 -4.05 9.66
N SER A 78 -0.22 -4.66 9.65
CA SER A 78 0.13 -5.65 10.67
C SER A 78 0.39 -4.99 12.02
N ALA A 79 0.55 -5.79 13.08
CA ALA A 79 0.98 -5.26 14.38
C ALA A 79 2.31 -4.49 14.30
N ALA A 80 3.24 -4.94 13.44
CA ALA A 80 4.49 -4.23 13.17
C ALA A 80 4.27 -2.96 12.33
N GLY A 81 3.37 -3.02 11.35
CA GLY A 81 2.96 -1.86 10.55
C GLY A 81 2.37 -0.74 11.40
N LYS A 82 1.50 -1.06 12.35
CA LYS A 82 0.91 -0.10 13.29
C LYS A 82 1.93 0.60 14.18
N ARG A 83 2.98 -0.11 14.62
CA ARG A 83 4.09 0.51 15.36
C ARG A 83 4.98 1.40 14.49
N ALA A 84 4.98 1.15 13.18
CA ALA A 84 5.77 1.92 12.22
C ALA A 84 4.98 3.11 11.63
N SER A 85 3.65 3.17 11.80
CA SER A 85 2.81 4.31 11.43
C SER A 85 2.77 5.40 12.50
N GLU A 86 3.07 5.05 13.76
CA GLU A 86 3.29 5.95 14.90
C GLU A 86 4.46 6.93 14.66
#